data_AF-A0A674CE48-F1
#
_entry.id   AF-A0A674CE48-F1
#
_cell.length_a   1.000
_cell.length_b   1.000
_cell.length_c   1.000
_cell.angle_alpha   90.00
_cell.angle_beta   90.00
_cell.angle_gamma   90.00
#
_symmetry.space_group_name_H-M   'P 1'
#
loop_
_entity.id
_entity.type
_entity.pdbx_description
1 polymer ?
#
loop_
_entity_poly.entity_id
_entity_poly.type
_entity_poly.pdbx_seq_one_letter_code
_entity_poly.pdbx_strand_id
1 'polypeptide(L)'
;MKTESVVQNIPFVGRKRSLIENARKERASGSSCPGPSRGGENFVFEEKEGTVTLNILFALSHEKNAGFFKTGKVFETFEAKLLNIESRPGRKSKNSGCDDLEIFMRCEVHSSDTDIFINSLKRVADDVRTIPEEKVPWFPRKIRDLDKCNLLITKYDPDMDQDHPVSVYLSNIARLPFICNDNIRDCSRIAETPCMNISIHATGEYVSDSGTLLCVLVCPEKTGFQLRPVAGLLSARDFLASLAFRVFQCTQYIRHASAPMHSPEPDCCHELLGHIPMLADKEFAQFSQEIGLATLGASDEDIERLSTLYWFTVEFGLCKQNGTVKAYGAGLLSSYGELIYALSNEPEYKPFNPEETAIQPYQDQTFQPVYFVSESFEDAKIKMRRYSSSIQRPFSVRYDPFTCSLEVLDQPSKIQHALGQMRDDLKILHSALEKLG
;
A
#
# COMPACT_ATOMS: atom_id res chain seq x y z
N MET A 1 -38.55 12.62 -38.66
CA MET A 1 -37.89 11.71 -39.62
C MET A 1 -36.53 11.37 -39.02
N LYS A 2 -36.23 10.08 -38.87
CA LYS A 2 -35.04 9.55 -38.18
C LYS A 2 -33.75 10.00 -38.86
N THR A 3 -32.73 10.32 -38.09
CA THR A 3 -31.33 10.28 -38.55
C THR A 3 -30.56 9.42 -37.55
N GLU A 4 -30.29 8.18 -37.99
CA GLU A 4 -29.36 7.26 -37.37
C GLU A 4 -27.93 7.78 -37.59
N SER A 5 -27.12 7.86 -36.54
CA SER A 5 -25.67 7.98 -36.65
C SER A 5 -25.04 6.70 -36.09
N VAL A 6 -24.66 5.82 -37.01
CA VAL A 6 -23.86 4.62 -36.78
C VAL A 6 -22.49 5.05 -36.24
N VAL A 7 -22.16 4.70 -35.00
CA VAL A 7 -20.80 4.81 -34.47
C VAL A 7 -20.05 3.54 -34.86
N GLN A 8 -19.06 3.69 -35.74
CA GLN A 8 -18.13 2.63 -36.12
C GLN A 8 -17.20 2.30 -34.94
N ASN A 9 -17.21 1.05 -34.50
CA ASN A 9 -16.20 0.49 -33.60
C ASN A 9 -14.86 0.42 -34.34
N ILE A 10 -13.91 1.27 -33.95
CA ILE A 10 -12.50 1.11 -34.32
C ILE A 10 -11.83 0.33 -33.19
N PRO A 11 -11.32 -0.89 -33.42
CA PRO A 11 -10.62 -1.65 -32.39
C PRO A 11 -9.25 -1.02 -32.12
N PHE A 12 -9.04 -0.60 -30.87
CA PHE A 12 -7.73 -0.13 -30.40
C PHE A 12 -6.79 -1.34 -30.29
N VAL A 13 -5.82 -1.42 -31.19
CA VAL A 13 -4.74 -2.42 -31.13
C VAL A 13 -3.63 -1.85 -30.23
N GLY A 14 -3.52 -2.35 -29.00
CA GLY A 14 -2.53 -1.91 -28.03
C GLY A 14 -2.18 -3.02 -27.06
N ARG A 15 -1.07 -3.70 -27.32
CA ARG A 15 -0.50 -4.79 -26.53
C ARG A 15 -0.07 -4.27 -25.13
N LYS A 16 -0.85 -4.53 -24.08
CA LYS A 16 -0.39 -4.41 -22.68
C LYS A 16 -0.84 -5.66 -21.91
N ARG A 17 0.10 -6.58 -21.70
CA ARG A 17 -0.09 -7.75 -20.82
C ARG A 17 -0.15 -7.25 -19.37
N SER A 18 -1.17 -7.67 -18.63
CA SER A 18 -1.31 -7.37 -17.21
C SER A 18 -0.16 -8.02 -16.41
N LEU A 19 0.52 -7.24 -15.57
CA LEU A 19 1.60 -7.70 -14.69
C LEU A 19 1.12 -8.71 -13.62
N ILE A 20 -0.19 -8.76 -13.36
CA ILE A 20 -0.82 -9.75 -12.46
C ILE A 20 -0.69 -11.17 -13.03
N GLU A 21 -0.64 -11.31 -14.36
CA GLU A 21 -0.47 -12.61 -15.03
C GLU A 21 0.99 -13.10 -15.01
N ASN A 22 1.96 -12.18 -14.92
CA ASN A 22 3.39 -12.54 -14.80
C ASN A 22 3.73 -13.06 -13.40
N ALA A 23 3.14 -12.48 -12.34
CA ALA A 23 3.35 -12.94 -10.96
C ALA A 23 2.76 -14.34 -10.69
N ARG A 24 1.68 -14.72 -11.39
CA ARG A 24 1.02 -16.04 -11.24
C ARG A 24 1.74 -17.19 -11.96
N LYS A 25 2.51 -16.90 -13.00
CA LYS A 25 3.15 -17.94 -13.83
C LYS A 25 4.43 -18.50 -13.23
N GLU A 26 5.10 -17.74 -12.36
CA GLU A 26 6.34 -18.17 -11.70
C GLU A 26 6.13 -19.05 -10.47
N ARG A 27 4.90 -19.16 -9.93
CA ARG A 27 4.60 -19.92 -8.70
C ARG A 27 3.96 -21.30 -8.93
N ALA A 28 3.69 -21.71 -10.17
CA ALA A 28 3.05 -22.99 -10.48
C ALA A 28 3.98 -24.23 -10.39
N SER A 29 5.25 -24.05 -9.99
CA SER A 29 6.24 -25.13 -9.91
C SER A 29 6.89 -25.22 -8.52
N GLY A 30 6.28 -25.94 -7.59
CA GLY A 30 6.93 -26.29 -6.33
C GLY A 30 5.99 -26.94 -5.31
N SER A 31 6.10 -28.26 -5.13
CA SER A 31 5.23 -29.10 -4.29
C SER A 31 5.86 -29.48 -2.94
N SER A 32 5.14 -29.20 -1.84
CA SER A 32 4.98 -29.88 -0.53
C SER A 32 6.09 -30.72 0.17
N CYS A 33 6.44 -30.30 1.42
CA CYS A 33 6.76 -30.94 2.76
C CYS A 33 7.03 -32.47 2.93
N PRO A 34 7.57 -33.02 4.08
CA PRO A 34 7.80 -32.45 5.45
C PRO A 34 9.08 -32.87 6.27
N GLY A 35 9.39 -32.13 7.37
CA GLY A 35 9.77 -32.68 8.71
C GLY A 35 11.25 -32.92 9.11
N PRO A 36 11.62 -32.89 10.42
CA PRO A 36 12.72 -32.05 10.94
C PRO A 36 13.89 -32.77 11.67
N SER A 37 15.04 -32.08 11.92
CA SER A 37 16.00 -32.40 13.00
C SER A 37 17.08 -31.32 13.30
N ARG A 38 16.98 -30.71 14.49
CA ARG A 38 18.00 -30.29 15.50
C ARG A 38 19.44 -29.84 15.10
N GLY A 39 19.75 -28.58 15.44
CA GLY A 39 20.68 -28.21 16.53
C GLY A 39 22.09 -27.68 16.19
N GLY A 40 22.30 -26.36 16.29
CA GLY A 40 23.62 -25.71 16.36
C GLY A 40 23.55 -24.20 16.07
N GLU A 41 24.28 -23.40 16.86
CA GLU A 41 24.40 -21.94 16.91
C GLU A 41 23.86 -21.09 15.72
N ASN A 42 22.97 -20.14 16.06
CA ASN A 42 22.10 -19.37 15.15
C ASN A 42 22.82 -18.53 14.08
N PHE A 43 23.10 -19.13 12.94
CA PHE A 43 23.07 -18.44 11.64
C PHE A 43 21.77 -18.84 10.95
N VAL A 44 20.81 -17.93 10.87
CA VAL A 44 19.50 -18.26 10.30
C VAL A 44 19.60 -18.20 8.77
N PHE A 45 19.69 -19.37 8.16
CA PHE A 45 19.56 -19.58 6.73
C PHE A 45 18.17 -20.17 6.45
N GLU A 46 17.46 -19.71 5.42
CA GLU A 46 16.40 -20.54 4.84
C GLU A 46 17.06 -21.73 4.15
N GLU A 47 17.05 -22.90 4.81
CA GLU A 47 17.36 -24.17 4.19
C GLU A 47 16.14 -24.65 3.40
N LYS A 48 16.22 -24.58 2.07
CA LYS A 48 15.34 -25.34 1.19
C LYS A 48 16.22 -26.34 0.43
N GLU A 49 15.93 -27.63 0.58
CA GLU A 49 16.53 -28.70 -0.24
C GLU A 49 18.07 -28.65 -0.33
N GLY A 50 18.78 -28.42 0.78
CA GLY A 50 20.24 -28.38 0.80
C GLY A 50 20.86 -27.10 0.21
N THR A 51 20.04 -26.11 -0.15
CA THR A 51 20.47 -24.78 -0.58
C THR A 51 20.14 -23.72 0.47
N VAL A 52 20.97 -22.69 0.51
CA VAL A 52 20.93 -21.57 1.43
C VAL A 52 20.87 -20.27 0.63
N THR A 53 19.91 -19.41 0.96
CA THR A 53 19.85 -18.05 0.40
C THR A 53 20.79 -17.12 1.16
N LEU A 54 21.63 -16.39 0.42
CA LEU A 54 22.59 -15.43 0.94
C LEU A 54 22.28 -14.03 0.38
N ASN A 55 22.22 -13.03 1.27
CA ASN A 55 22.27 -11.62 0.89
C ASN A 55 23.69 -11.11 1.13
N ILE A 56 24.33 -10.60 0.08
CA ILE A 56 25.73 -10.22 0.11
C ILE A 56 25.87 -8.79 -0.42
N LEU A 57 26.57 -7.96 0.33
CA LEU A 57 27.02 -6.64 -0.11
C LEU A 57 28.52 -6.69 -0.31
N PHE A 58 29.01 -6.19 -1.44
CA PHE A 58 30.44 -6.08 -1.72
C PHE A 58 30.73 -4.89 -2.63
N ALA A 59 31.95 -4.36 -2.58
CA ALA A 59 32.41 -3.26 -3.42
C ALA A 59 33.34 -3.76 -4.52
N LEU A 60 33.22 -3.15 -5.71
CA LEU A 60 34.14 -3.33 -6.83
C LEU A 60 34.88 -2.01 -7.10
N SER A 61 36.20 -2.01 -6.88
CA SER A 61 37.08 -0.90 -7.19
C SER A 61 37.56 -0.94 -8.65
N HIS A 62 37.64 0.23 -9.30
CA HIS A 62 37.96 0.36 -10.72
C HIS A 62 39.43 0.00 -11.05
N GLU A 63 40.33 -0.01 -10.06
CA GLU A 63 41.72 -0.48 -10.21
C GLU A 63 41.80 -1.96 -10.61
N LYS A 64 40.77 -2.74 -10.26
CA LYS A 64 40.60 -4.13 -10.68
C LYS A 64 39.50 -4.21 -11.74
N ASN A 65 39.74 -3.76 -12.97
CA ASN A 65 38.88 -4.08 -14.15
C ASN A 65 38.67 -5.60 -14.39
N ALA A 66 39.27 -6.46 -13.57
CA ALA A 66 39.04 -7.90 -13.51
C ALA A 66 38.05 -8.34 -12.40
N GLY A 67 37.59 -7.43 -11.53
CA GLY A 67 36.78 -7.71 -10.34
C GLY A 67 35.44 -8.33 -10.68
N PHE A 68 34.66 -7.71 -11.58
CA PHE A 68 33.32 -8.17 -11.99
C PHE A 68 33.33 -9.55 -12.69
N PHE A 69 34.24 -9.75 -13.65
CA PHE A 69 34.35 -11.05 -14.34
C PHE A 69 34.86 -12.16 -13.40
N LYS A 70 35.77 -11.84 -12.48
CA LYS A 70 36.25 -12.81 -11.47
C LYS A 70 35.16 -13.13 -10.45
N THR A 71 34.35 -12.15 -10.07
CA THR A 71 33.16 -12.40 -9.23
C THR A 71 32.21 -13.34 -9.97
N GLY A 72 31.84 -13.04 -11.21
CA GLY A 72 30.97 -13.89 -12.03
C GLY A 72 31.45 -15.34 -12.10
N LYS A 73 32.75 -15.57 -12.28
CA LYS A 73 33.34 -16.92 -12.25
C LYS A 73 33.19 -17.63 -10.90
N VAL A 74 33.27 -16.91 -9.78
CA VAL A 74 33.02 -17.49 -8.45
C VAL A 74 31.57 -17.96 -8.38
N PHE A 75 30.59 -17.13 -8.75
CA PHE A 75 29.18 -17.54 -8.77
C PHE A 75 28.93 -18.73 -9.69
N GLU A 76 29.54 -18.77 -10.88
CA GLU A 76 29.45 -19.90 -11.81
C GLU A 76 30.07 -21.19 -11.25
N THR A 77 31.23 -21.09 -10.58
CA THR A 77 31.94 -22.25 -9.99
C THR A 77 31.13 -22.93 -8.88
N PHE A 78 30.40 -22.15 -8.10
CA PHE A 78 29.57 -22.64 -7.00
C PHE A 78 28.11 -22.89 -7.43
N GLU A 79 27.83 -22.87 -8.74
CA GLU A 79 26.48 -23.03 -9.31
C GLU A 79 25.44 -22.12 -8.62
N ALA A 80 25.86 -20.93 -8.21
CA ALA A 80 25.06 -20.02 -7.41
C ALA A 80 23.91 -19.45 -8.26
N LYS A 81 22.67 -19.70 -7.84
CA LYS A 81 21.49 -19.17 -8.52
C LYS A 81 21.25 -17.73 -8.07
N LEU A 82 21.45 -16.79 -8.98
CA LEU A 82 21.27 -15.36 -8.73
C LEU A 82 19.76 -15.03 -8.70
N LEU A 83 19.29 -14.50 -7.58
CA LEU A 83 17.89 -14.10 -7.39
C LEU A 83 17.68 -12.61 -7.65
N ASN A 84 18.59 -11.77 -7.18
CA ASN A 84 18.51 -10.32 -7.36
C ASN A 84 19.91 -9.70 -7.37
N ILE A 85 20.11 -8.67 -8.21
CA ILE A 85 21.37 -7.92 -8.30
C ILE A 85 21.02 -6.44 -8.39
N GLU A 86 21.59 -5.66 -7.49
CA GLU A 86 21.44 -4.22 -7.46
C GLU A 86 22.80 -3.56 -7.32
N SER A 87 23.09 -2.55 -8.14
CA SER A 87 24.32 -1.77 -8.06
C SER A 87 24.01 -0.34 -7.64
N ARG A 88 24.78 0.21 -6.70
CA ARG A 88 24.68 1.61 -6.25
C ARG A 88 26.05 2.28 -6.31
N PRO A 89 26.12 3.60 -6.57
CA PRO A 89 27.34 4.36 -6.40
C PRO A 89 27.78 4.28 -4.92
N GLY A 90 29.03 3.89 -4.68
CA GLY A 90 29.58 3.72 -3.34
C GLY A 90 29.63 5.05 -2.57
N ARG A 91 29.52 4.97 -1.24
CA ARG A 91 29.63 6.15 -0.39
C ARG A 91 31.04 6.71 -0.48
N LYS A 92 31.20 7.95 -0.98
CA LYS A 92 32.49 8.66 -1.08
C LYS A 92 33.30 8.55 0.22
N SER A 93 34.26 7.62 0.25
CA SER A 93 35.28 7.57 1.28
C SER A 93 36.24 8.74 1.06
N LYS A 94 36.62 9.45 2.13
CA LYS A 94 37.38 10.70 2.07
C LYS A 94 38.78 10.60 1.43
N ASN A 95 39.25 9.42 1.01
CA ASN A 95 40.63 9.20 0.57
C ASN A 95 40.82 8.46 -0.78
N SER A 96 39.81 8.29 -1.63
CA SER A 96 40.02 7.77 -2.99
C SER A 96 39.11 8.47 -4.01
N GLY A 97 39.71 9.04 -5.05
CA GLY A 97 39.02 9.74 -6.14
C GLY A 97 38.39 8.80 -7.18
N CYS A 98 37.88 7.65 -6.74
CA CYS A 98 37.40 6.58 -7.61
C CYS A 98 35.91 6.30 -7.32
N ASP A 99 35.10 6.23 -8.38
CA ASP A 99 33.69 5.82 -8.32
C ASP A 99 33.62 4.31 -8.01
N ASP A 100 33.75 3.95 -6.73
CA ASP A 100 33.59 2.56 -6.29
C ASP A 100 32.12 2.16 -6.42
N LEU A 101 31.83 1.01 -7.03
CA LEU A 101 30.47 0.48 -7.15
C LEU A 101 30.20 -0.47 -5.99
N GLU A 102 29.17 -0.17 -5.18
CA GLU A 102 28.63 -1.11 -4.20
C GLU A 102 27.59 -1.99 -4.89
N ILE A 103 27.72 -3.31 -4.75
CA ILE A 103 26.82 -4.30 -5.32
C ILE A 103 26.15 -5.06 -4.18
N PHE A 104 24.82 -5.01 -4.17
CA PHE A 104 23.98 -5.84 -3.35
C PHE A 104 23.48 -7.01 -4.19
N MET A 105 23.68 -8.23 -3.72
CA MET A 105 23.34 -9.45 -4.44
C MET A 105 22.64 -10.44 -3.53
N ARG A 106 21.55 -11.01 -4.02
CA ARG A 106 20.84 -12.13 -3.40
C ARG A 106 21.03 -13.37 -4.26
N CYS A 107 21.54 -14.45 -3.68
CA CYS A 107 21.82 -15.70 -4.39
C CYS A 107 21.56 -16.93 -3.53
N GLU A 108 21.20 -18.04 -4.17
CA GLU A 108 21.10 -19.37 -3.54
C GLU A 108 22.38 -20.16 -3.82
N VAL A 109 22.97 -20.75 -2.77
CA VAL A 109 24.20 -21.57 -2.84
C VAL A 109 23.98 -22.86 -2.03
N HIS A 110 24.66 -23.95 -2.38
CA HIS A 110 24.58 -25.19 -1.60
C HIS A 110 25.08 -24.98 -0.16
N SER A 111 24.37 -25.53 0.82
CA SER A 111 24.61 -25.26 2.25
C SER A 111 26.03 -25.62 2.70
N SER A 112 26.60 -26.70 2.16
CA SER A 112 27.97 -27.16 2.42
C SER A 112 29.06 -26.17 1.96
N ASP A 113 28.74 -25.33 0.97
CA ASP A 113 29.74 -24.54 0.26
C ASP A 113 29.71 -23.06 0.68
N THR A 114 28.77 -22.68 1.55
CA THR A 114 28.54 -21.32 2.04
C THR A 114 29.83 -20.60 2.47
N ASP A 115 30.60 -21.21 3.37
CA ASP A 115 31.82 -20.61 3.91
C ASP A 115 32.92 -20.49 2.84
N ILE A 116 33.04 -21.50 1.97
CA ILE A 116 34.05 -21.55 0.92
C ILE A 116 33.73 -20.50 -0.16
N PHE A 117 32.46 -20.35 -0.49
CA PHE A 117 31.93 -19.36 -1.41
C PHE A 117 32.20 -17.93 -0.91
N ILE A 118 31.83 -17.60 0.33
CA ILE A 118 32.08 -16.27 0.93
C ILE A 118 33.58 -15.96 0.96
N ASN A 119 34.41 -16.94 1.33
CA ASN A 119 35.86 -16.78 1.36
C ASN A 119 36.47 -16.61 -0.04
N SER A 120 35.90 -17.25 -1.06
CA SER A 120 36.30 -17.07 -2.46
C SER A 120 35.91 -15.69 -2.98
N LEU A 121 34.74 -15.20 -2.59
CA LEU A 121 34.25 -13.86 -2.93
C LEU A 121 35.12 -12.75 -2.31
N LYS A 122 35.51 -12.90 -1.04
CA LYS A 122 36.46 -12.01 -0.34
C LYS A 122 37.83 -11.88 -1.00
N ARG A 123 38.23 -12.84 -1.86
CA ARG A 123 39.51 -12.77 -2.59
C ARG A 123 39.43 -11.91 -3.86
N VAL A 124 38.23 -11.72 -4.40
CA VAL A 124 38.02 -11.08 -5.70
C VAL A 124 37.25 -9.76 -5.62
N ALA A 125 36.54 -9.50 -4.52
CA ALA A 125 35.81 -8.28 -4.23
C ALA A 125 36.25 -7.67 -2.89
N ASP A 126 36.05 -6.35 -2.77
CA ASP A 126 36.40 -5.60 -1.57
C ASP A 126 35.16 -5.48 -0.66
N ASP A 127 35.36 -5.34 0.65
CA ASP A 127 34.28 -5.11 1.65
C ASP A 127 33.08 -6.08 1.59
N VAL A 128 33.35 -7.37 1.39
CA VAL A 128 32.32 -8.42 1.33
C VAL A 128 31.69 -8.65 2.71
N ARG A 129 30.39 -8.37 2.83
CA ARG A 129 29.58 -8.58 4.03
C ARG A 129 28.36 -9.41 3.70
N THR A 130 28.08 -10.42 4.53
CA THR A 130 26.79 -11.09 4.52
C THR A 130 25.81 -10.28 5.36
N ILE A 131 24.67 -9.97 4.77
CA ILE A 131 23.58 -9.28 5.45
C ILE A 131 22.58 -10.37 5.87
N PRO A 132 22.27 -10.51 7.17
CA PRO A 132 21.22 -11.42 7.60
C PRO A 132 19.94 -11.08 6.84
N GLU A 133 19.26 -12.09 6.33
CA GLU A 133 17.93 -11.86 5.78
C GLU A 133 17.02 -11.36 6.92
N GLU A 134 16.48 -10.15 6.77
CA GLU A 134 15.44 -9.69 7.69
C GLU A 134 14.23 -10.59 7.47
N LYS A 135 13.99 -11.50 8.43
CA LYS A 135 12.82 -12.41 8.44
C LYS A 135 11.48 -11.68 8.32
N VAL A 136 11.49 -10.39 8.58
CA VAL A 136 10.30 -9.55 8.58
C VAL A 136 10.57 -8.37 7.66
N PRO A 137 9.72 -8.14 6.65
CA PRO A 137 9.83 -6.97 5.79
C PRO A 137 9.89 -5.69 6.63
N TRP A 138 10.76 -4.77 6.22
CA TRP A 138 10.86 -3.46 6.84
C TRP A 138 9.50 -2.72 6.82
N PHE A 139 9.23 -1.96 7.88
CA PHE A 139 8.07 -1.07 7.95
C PHE A 139 8.42 0.20 8.73
N PRO A 140 7.79 1.35 8.43
CA PRO A 140 7.98 2.60 9.16
C PRO A 140 7.59 2.43 10.62
N ARG A 141 8.40 2.94 11.58
CA ARG A 141 8.08 2.86 13.03
C ARG A 141 7.63 4.19 13.60
N LYS A 142 8.00 5.30 12.96
CA LYS A 142 7.56 6.65 13.30
C LYS A 142 6.90 7.27 12.09
N ILE A 143 5.98 8.21 12.31
CA ILE A 143 5.31 8.93 11.21
C ILE A 143 6.29 9.57 10.22
N ARG A 144 7.44 10.07 10.70
CA ARG A 144 8.52 10.63 9.85
C ARG A 144 9.21 9.60 8.96
N ASP A 145 9.14 8.31 9.28
CA ASP A 145 9.73 7.26 8.44
C ASP A 145 8.95 7.07 7.14
N LEU A 146 7.70 7.57 7.06
CA LEU A 146 6.92 7.61 5.81
C LEU A 146 7.61 8.44 4.72
N ASP A 147 8.56 9.32 5.07
CA ASP A 147 9.41 10.02 4.09
C ASP A 147 10.21 9.06 3.20
N LYS A 148 10.52 7.86 3.71
CA LYS A 148 11.25 6.81 2.98
C LYS A 148 10.34 6.00 2.05
N CYS A 149 9.03 5.99 2.31
CA CYS A 149 8.02 5.27 1.54
C CYS A 149 7.62 6.03 0.25
N ASN A 150 7.90 7.34 0.17
CA ASN A 150 7.55 8.17 -0.98
C ASN A 150 8.55 8.06 -2.16
N LEU A 151 9.52 7.14 -2.10
CA LEU A 151 10.58 7.01 -3.11
C LEU A 151 10.24 6.01 -4.23
N LEU A 152 9.18 5.19 -4.06
CA LEU A 152 8.81 4.13 -4.99
C LEU A 152 7.43 4.42 -5.61
N ILE A 153 7.42 5.28 -6.62
CA ILE A 153 6.25 5.52 -7.46
C ILE A 153 6.20 4.41 -8.51
N THR A 154 5.11 3.65 -8.52
CA THR A 154 4.93 2.46 -9.36
C THR A 154 4.20 2.76 -10.67
N LYS A 155 3.35 3.79 -10.69
CA LYS A 155 2.57 4.25 -11.85
C LYS A 155 2.21 5.73 -11.73
N TYR A 156 1.89 6.33 -12.87
CA TYR A 156 1.42 7.72 -13.00
C TYR A 156 2.41 8.72 -12.39
N ASP A 157 3.70 8.44 -12.57
CA ASP A 157 4.72 9.44 -12.33
C ASP A 157 4.61 10.52 -13.44
N PRO A 158 4.37 11.79 -13.07
CA PRO A 158 4.20 12.86 -14.04
C PRO A 158 5.40 13.04 -14.97
N ASP A 159 6.61 12.67 -14.55
CA ASP A 159 7.81 12.84 -15.38
C ASP A 159 8.02 11.67 -16.38
N MET A 160 7.34 10.54 -16.17
CA MET A 160 7.62 9.29 -16.90
C MET A 160 6.49 8.83 -17.83
N ASP A 161 5.27 9.30 -17.64
CA ASP A 161 4.13 8.88 -18.44
C ASP A 161 3.77 9.95 -19.49
N GLN A 162 4.10 9.68 -20.76
CA GLN A 162 3.92 10.63 -21.87
C GLN A 162 2.45 10.91 -22.20
N ASP A 163 1.55 10.01 -21.77
CA ASP A 163 0.09 10.17 -21.91
C ASP A 163 -0.51 10.86 -20.66
N HIS A 164 0.29 11.09 -19.61
CA HIS A 164 -0.16 11.78 -18.40
C HIS A 164 -0.44 13.25 -18.72
N PRO A 165 -1.52 13.84 -18.19
CA PRO A 165 -1.91 15.22 -18.47
C PRO A 165 -1.03 16.23 -17.70
N VAL A 166 0.29 16.07 -17.76
CA VAL A 166 1.30 16.87 -17.04
C VAL A 166 1.22 18.35 -17.40
N SER A 167 0.67 18.71 -18.56
CA SER A 167 0.52 20.12 -18.93
C SER A 167 -0.63 20.86 -18.23
N VAL A 168 -1.42 20.19 -17.40
CA VAL A 168 -2.75 20.70 -16.99
C VAL A 168 -2.86 21.08 -15.50
N TYR A 169 -1.77 20.99 -14.74
CA TYR A 169 -1.76 21.30 -13.29
C TYR A 169 -2.36 22.66 -12.95
N LEU A 170 -2.02 23.75 -13.66
CA LEU A 170 -2.44 25.09 -13.26
C LEU A 170 -3.74 25.58 -13.92
N SER A 171 -4.09 25.09 -15.12
CA SER A 171 -5.23 25.60 -15.88
C SER A 171 -6.57 24.99 -15.45
N ASN A 172 -6.57 23.75 -14.94
CA ASN A 172 -7.79 23.08 -14.50
C ASN A 172 -8.14 23.27 -13.00
N ILE A 173 -7.20 23.71 -12.15
CA ILE A 173 -7.49 24.02 -10.73
C ILE A 173 -8.63 25.04 -10.59
N ALA A 174 -8.70 26.03 -11.48
CA ALA A 174 -9.77 27.02 -11.49
C ALA A 174 -11.17 26.42 -11.79
N ARG A 175 -11.22 25.22 -12.39
CA ARG A 175 -12.45 24.47 -12.68
C ARG A 175 -12.77 23.40 -11.64
N LEU A 176 -11.89 23.14 -10.68
CA LEU A 176 -12.09 22.19 -9.59
C LEU A 176 -13.43 22.40 -8.86
N PRO A 177 -13.86 23.64 -8.52
CA PRO A 177 -15.17 23.85 -7.89
C PRO A 177 -16.33 23.42 -8.78
N PHE A 178 -16.21 23.59 -10.10
CA PHE A 178 -17.27 23.25 -11.05
C PHE A 178 -17.37 21.73 -11.24
N ILE A 179 -16.23 21.05 -11.44
CA ILE A 179 -16.17 19.59 -11.59
C ILE A 179 -16.61 18.90 -10.29
N CYS A 180 -16.14 19.38 -9.13
CA CYS A 180 -16.56 18.86 -7.85
C CYS A 180 -18.03 19.15 -7.58
N ASN A 181 -18.54 20.36 -7.86
CA ASN A 181 -19.96 20.67 -7.66
C ASN A 181 -20.88 19.87 -8.59
N ASP A 182 -20.50 19.63 -9.85
CA ASP A 182 -21.28 18.81 -10.77
C ASP A 182 -21.30 17.35 -10.33
N ASN A 183 -20.14 16.78 -9.96
CA ASN A 183 -20.07 15.42 -9.40
C ASN A 183 -20.83 15.32 -8.07
N ILE A 184 -20.70 16.29 -7.16
CA ILE A 184 -21.46 16.32 -5.89
C ILE A 184 -22.95 16.43 -6.18
N ARG A 185 -23.38 17.31 -7.09
CA ARG A 185 -24.81 17.49 -7.41
C ARG A 185 -25.41 16.24 -8.03
N ASP A 186 -24.68 15.58 -8.91
CA ASP A 186 -25.14 14.40 -9.61
C ASP A 186 -25.11 13.16 -8.70
N CYS A 187 -24.08 12.98 -7.86
CA CYS A 187 -24.06 11.94 -6.81
C CYS A 187 -25.12 12.18 -5.73
N SER A 188 -25.32 13.42 -5.28
CA SER A 188 -26.33 13.78 -4.26
C SER A 188 -27.76 13.61 -4.74
N ARG A 189 -28.01 13.61 -6.06
CA ARG A 189 -29.33 13.36 -6.66
C ARG A 189 -29.72 11.89 -6.65
N ILE A 190 -28.74 10.98 -6.66
CA ILE A 190 -28.97 9.52 -6.72
C ILE A 190 -28.89 8.91 -5.32
N ALA A 191 -27.90 9.33 -4.55
CA ALA A 191 -27.80 8.95 -3.16
C ALA A 191 -28.71 9.87 -2.34
N GLU A 192 -30.00 9.53 -2.20
CA GLU A 192 -30.90 10.16 -1.21
C GLU A 192 -30.34 10.12 0.23
N THR A 193 -29.22 9.44 0.45
CA THR A 193 -28.14 9.78 1.39
C THR A 193 -27.01 8.76 1.19
N PRO A 194 -25.72 9.12 1.11
CA PRO A 194 -24.64 8.15 1.35
C PRO A 194 -24.82 7.47 2.72
N CYS A 195 -24.05 6.42 3.06
CA CYS A 195 -24.19 5.69 4.34
C CYS A 195 -24.19 6.62 5.59
N MET A 196 -23.72 7.87 5.44
CA MET A 196 -23.83 8.94 6.43
C MET A 196 -24.45 10.22 5.86
N ASN A 197 -24.91 11.12 6.76
CA ASN A 197 -25.13 12.53 6.46
C ASN A 197 -23.79 13.18 6.12
N ILE A 198 -23.25 12.91 4.93
CA ILE A 198 -22.03 13.52 4.43
C ILE A 198 -22.35 14.97 4.11
N SER A 199 -22.14 15.86 5.08
CA SER A 199 -22.15 17.30 4.83
C SER A 199 -20.78 17.69 4.28
N ILE A 200 -20.65 17.68 2.94
CA ILE A 200 -19.47 18.24 2.28
C ILE A 200 -19.57 19.76 2.41
N HIS A 201 -19.12 20.30 3.55
CA HIS A 201 -18.86 21.73 3.67
C HIS A 201 -17.52 22.01 3.01
N ALA A 202 -17.54 22.33 1.72
CA ALA A 202 -16.39 22.94 1.07
C ALA A 202 -16.23 24.36 1.61
N THR A 203 -15.57 24.52 2.76
CA THR A 203 -15.16 25.84 3.28
C THR A 203 -13.96 26.32 2.47
N GLY A 204 -14.22 26.81 1.26
CA GLY A 204 -13.20 27.35 0.37
C GLY A 204 -12.85 28.79 0.73
N GLU A 205 -11.89 29.00 1.63
CA GLU A 205 -11.03 30.20 1.53
C GLU A 205 -9.84 29.83 0.63
N TYR A 206 -9.92 30.27 -0.62
CA TYR A 206 -8.82 30.21 -1.58
C TYR A 206 -7.83 31.33 -1.27
N VAL A 207 -6.69 31.02 -0.66
CA VAL A 207 -5.59 31.99 -0.54
C VAL A 207 -4.69 31.88 -1.77
N SER A 208 -4.97 32.70 -2.77
CA SER A 208 -4.22 32.80 -4.02
C SER A 208 -2.98 33.68 -3.89
N ASP A 209 -1.97 33.29 -3.12
CA ASP A 209 -0.75 34.14 -3.07
C ASP A 209 0.60 33.42 -3.03
N SER A 210 0.66 32.09 -3.26
CA SER A 210 1.98 31.42 -3.32
C SER A 210 2.06 30.09 -4.08
N GLY A 211 1.10 29.76 -4.96
CA GLY A 211 1.26 28.67 -5.94
C GLY A 211 1.38 27.24 -5.39
N THR A 212 1.39 27.06 -4.06
CA THR A 212 1.23 25.76 -3.41
C THR A 212 -0.26 25.52 -3.23
N LEU A 213 -0.81 24.50 -3.90
CA LEU A 213 -2.16 23.98 -3.63
C LEU A 213 -2.14 23.26 -2.27
N LEU A 214 -1.91 24.03 -1.20
CA LEU A 214 -2.06 23.56 0.15
C LEU A 214 -3.57 23.49 0.37
N CYS A 215 -4.16 22.33 0.10
CA CYS A 215 -5.42 21.91 0.69
C CYS A 215 -5.24 21.84 2.21
N VAL A 216 -5.05 23.01 2.84
CA VAL A 216 -5.47 23.24 4.22
C VAL A 216 -6.99 23.09 4.16
N LEU A 217 -7.59 22.36 5.10
CA LEU A 217 -9.04 22.16 5.24
C LEU A 217 -9.64 21.01 4.41
N VAL A 218 -9.22 19.77 4.67
CA VAL A 218 -10.10 18.76 5.33
C VAL A 218 -9.19 17.77 6.07
N CYS A 219 -8.50 18.23 7.10
CA CYS A 219 -8.05 17.30 8.13
C CYS A 219 -9.32 16.91 8.88
N PRO A 220 -9.72 15.63 8.96
CA PRO A 220 -10.79 15.29 9.85
C PRO A 220 -10.27 15.42 11.28
N GLU A 221 -10.37 16.64 11.84
CA GLU A 221 -10.01 16.96 13.22
C GLU A 221 -10.66 15.99 14.22
N LYS A 222 -11.77 15.35 13.81
CA LYS A 222 -12.52 14.37 14.58
C LYS A 222 -11.88 12.98 14.65
N THR A 223 -11.01 12.61 13.72
CA THR A 223 -10.43 11.25 13.62
C THR A 223 -8.90 11.23 13.69
N GLY A 224 -8.23 12.37 13.54
CA GLY A 224 -6.78 12.47 13.58
C GLY A 224 -6.09 11.94 12.32
N PHE A 225 -6.83 11.70 11.23
CA PHE A 225 -6.25 11.43 9.92
C PHE A 225 -5.59 12.68 9.33
N GLN A 226 -4.47 12.51 8.65
CA GLN A 226 -3.71 13.57 7.99
C GLN A 226 -3.55 13.23 6.52
N LEU A 227 -3.58 14.27 5.69
CA LEU A 227 -3.30 14.14 4.26
C LEU A 227 -1.82 14.41 4.02
N ARG A 228 -1.19 13.58 3.21
CA ARG A 228 0.20 13.74 2.79
C ARG A 228 0.27 13.76 1.27
N PRO A 229 0.85 14.79 0.65
CA PRO A 229 0.94 14.86 -0.80
C PRO A 229 1.82 13.74 -1.34
N VAL A 230 1.35 13.11 -2.42
CA VAL A 230 2.09 12.11 -3.18
C VAL A 230 2.04 12.43 -4.66
N ALA A 231 3.13 12.14 -5.38
CA ALA A 231 3.24 12.45 -6.80
C ALA A 231 2.47 11.48 -7.70
N GLY A 232 2.24 10.24 -7.26
CA GLY A 232 1.54 9.20 -8.02
C GLY A 232 1.29 7.96 -7.16
N LEU A 233 1.08 6.80 -7.79
CA LEU A 233 0.75 5.56 -7.07
C LEU A 233 1.98 4.95 -6.39
N LEU A 234 1.96 4.85 -5.06
CA LEU A 234 2.97 4.13 -4.29
C LEU A 234 2.81 2.61 -4.42
N SER A 235 3.81 1.87 -3.96
CA SER A 235 3.64 0.43 -3.72
C SER A 235 2.49 0.19 -2.72
N ALA A 236 1.75 -0.91 -2.87
CA ALA A 236 0.65 -1.25 -1.96
C ALA A 236 1.13 -1.32 -0.49
N ARG A 237 2.33 -1.84 -0.26
CA ARG A 237 2.95 -1.90 1.08
C ARG A 237 3.14 -0.51 1.67
N ASP A 238 3.69 0.43 0.92
CA ASP A 238 4.00 1.79 1.38
C ASP A 238 2.73 2.62 1.61
N PHE A 239 1.78 2.53 0.68
CA PHE A 239 0.50 3.21 0.81
C PHE A 239 -0.28 2.71 2.04
N LEU A 240 -0.49 1.39 2.15
CA LEU A 240 -1.26 0.81 3.24
C LEU A 240 -0.56 1.01 4.60
N ALA A 241 0.77 0.94 4.66
CA ALA A 241 1.52 1.24 5.89
C ALA A 241 1.30 2.68 6.38
N SER A 242 1.06 3.63 5.47
CA SER A 242 0.74 5.03 5.83
C SER A 242 -0.59 5.11 6.62
N LEU A 243 -1.57 4.27 6.29
CA LEU A 243 -2.86 4.22 6.99
C LEU A 243 -2.71 3.82 8.47
N ALA A 244 -1.69 3.04 8.82
CA ALA A 244 -1.40 2.68 10.21
C ALA A 244 -1.15 3.91 11.11
N PHE A 245 -0.58 4.97 10.52
CA PHE A 245 -0.31 6.26 11.17
C PHE A 245 -1.47 7.26 11.01
N ARG A 246 -2.62 6.81 10.48
CA ARG A 246 -3.69 7.69 10.03
C ARG A 246 -3.21 8.73 9.02
N VAL A 247 -2.28 8.35 8.15
CA VAL A 247 -1.80 9.21 7.06
C VAL A 247 -2.35 8.66 5.76
N PHE A 248 -3.12 9.48 5.04
CA PHE A 248 -3.64 9.17 3.72
C PHE A 248 -2.79 9.90 2.68
N GLN A 249 -2.21 9.14 1.75
CA GLN A 249 -1.39 9.67 0.67
C GLN A 249 -2.32 10.15 -0.44
N CYS A 250 -2.24 11.44 -0.77
CA CYS A 250 -3.23 12.14 -1.59
C CYS A 250 -2.54 12.81 -2.78
N THR A 251 -3.01 12.53 -3.99
CA THR A 251 -2.54 13.22 -5.19
C THR A 251 -3.07 14.66 -5.24
N GLN A 252 -2.35 15.54 -5.93
CA GLN A 252 -2.73 16.96 -6.07
C GLN A 252 -3.10 17.36 -7.50
N TYR A 253 -2.91 16.46 -8.48
CA TYR A 253 -3.29 16.71 -9.85
C TYR A 253 -4.77 16.45 -10.08
N ILE A 254 -5.32 17.07 -11.13
CA ILE A 254 -6.71 16.91 -11.55
C ILE A 254 -6.75 16.23 -12.92
N ARG A 255 -7.77 15.40 -13.14
CA ARG A 255 -8.01 14.72 -14.42
C ARG A 255 -8.08 15.69 -15.60
N HIS A 256 -7.78 15.16 -16.79
CA HIS A 256 -7.80 15.94 -18.03
C HIS A 256 -9.22 16.42 -18.38
N ALA A 257 -9.34 17.65 -18.87
CA ALA A 257 -10.64 18.29 -19.14
C ALA A 257 -11.45 17.60 -20.25
N SER A 258 -10.84 16.76 -21.08
CA SER A 258 -11.53 15.99 -22.12
C SER A 258 -12.31 14.79 -21.56
N ALA A 259 -12.01 14.35 -20.34
CA ALA A 259 -12.65 13.21 -19.67
C ALA A 259 -13.04 13.58 -18.22
N PRO A 260 -13.95 14.56 -18.02
CA PRO A 260 -14.29 15.04 -16.68
C PRO A 260 -15.01 13.97 -15.83
N MET A 261 -15.71 13.04 -16.47
CA MET A 261 -16.55 12.05 -15.78
C MET A 261 -15.81 10.75 -15.42
N HIS A 262 -14.58 10.55 -15.89
CA HIS A 262 -13.83 9.32 -15.62
C HIS A 262 -12.32 9.58 -15.72
N SER A 263 -11.56 9.05 -14.77
CA SER A 263 -10.10 9.04 -14.77
C SER A 263 -9.63 7.66 -14.33
N PRO A 264 -8.67 7.04 -15.06
CA PRO A 264 -8.01 5.81 -14.60
C PRO A 264 -7.01 6.08 -13.46
N GLU A 265 -6.71 7.36 -13.20
CA GLU A 265 -5.81 7.82 -12.15
C GLU A 265 -6.63 8.40 -10.98
N PRO A 266 -6.23 8.13 -9.72
CA PRO A 266 -6.86 8.73 -8.56
C PRO A 266 -6.42 10.20 -8.47
N ASP A 267 -7.11 11.07 -9.19
CA ASP A 267 -6.89 12.51 -9.17
C ASP A 267 -7.49 13.14 -7.89
N CYS A 268 -7.21 14.41 -7.64
CA CYS A 268 -7.71 15.09 -6.45
C CYS A 268 -9.25 15.05 -6.31
N CYS A 269 -10.01 14.94 -7.41
CA CYS A 269 -11.46 14.74 -7.32
C CYS A 269 -11.82 13.40 -6.66
N HIS A 270 -11.12 12.32 -7.00
CA HIS A 270 -11.29 11.02 -6.36
C HIS A 270 -10.95 11.09 -4.86
N GLU A 271 -9.82 11.72 -4.52
CA GLU A 271 -9.38 11.82 -3.13
C GLU A 271 -10.32 12.64 -2.26
N LEU A 272 -10.69 13.85 -2.74
CA LEU A 272 -11.48 14.81 -1.99
C LEU A 272 -12.96 14.41 -1.86
N LEU A 273 -13.54 13.79 -2.88
CA LEU A 273 -14.97 13.43 -2.90
C LEU A 273 -15.21 12.00 -2.40
N GLY A 274 -14.27 11.10 -2.67
CA GLY A 274 -14.37 9.69 -2.30
C GLY A 274 -13.84 9.41 -0.89
N HIS A 275 -12.54 9.57 -0.68
CA HIS A 275 -11.89 9.12 0.55
C HIS A 275 -12.10 10.05 1.73
N ILE A 276 -11.87 11.35 1.55
CA ILE A 276 -11.84 12.31 2.67
C ILE A 276 -13.12 12.32 3.52
N PRO A 277 -14.33 12.33 2.92
CA PRO A 277 -15.55 12.34 3.72
C PRO A 277 -15.69 11.09 4.59
N MET A 278 -15.24 9.94 4.08
CA MET A 278 -15.25 8.68 4.80
C MET A 278 -14.20 8.66 5.91
N LEU A 279 -13.00 9.19 5.70
CA LEU A 279 -11.96 9.31 6.73
C LEU A 279 -12.32 10.27 7.87
N ALA A 280 -13.35 11.11 7.68
CA ALA A 280 -13.92 11.94 8.73
C ALA A 280 -14.87 11.20 9.68
N ASP A 281 -15.32 10.01 9.30
CA ASP A 281 -16.05 9.12 10.19
C ASP A 281 -15.10 8.33 11.10
N LYS A 282 -15.47 8.19 12.37
CA LYS A 282 -14.63 7.54 13.38
C LYS A 282 -14.52 6.03 13.16
N GLU A 283 -15.60 5.37 12.77
CA GLU A 283 -15.61 3.92 12.58
C GLU A 283 -14.84 3.55 11.33
N PHE A 284 -15.06 4.29 10.24
CA PHE A 284 -14.34 4.13 8.99
C PHE A 284 -12.84 4.47 9.11
N ALA A 285 -12.48 5.52 9.85
CA ALA A 285 -11.09 5.85 10.14
C ALA A 285 -10.39 4.74 10.93
N GLN A 286 -11.06 4.16 11.95
CA GLN A 286 -10.53 3.02 12.69
C GLN A 286 -10.37 1.79 11.81
N PHE A 287 -11.36 1.50 10.97
CA PHE A 287 -11.31 0.41 9.99
C PHE A 287 -10.13 0.56 9.02
N SER A 288 -9.96 1.75 8.45
CA SER A 288 -8.84 2.07 7.53
C SER A 288 -7.48 1.94 8.23
N GLN A 289 -7.39 2.40 9.49
CA GLN A 289 -6.18 2.24 10.29
C GLN A 289 -5.88 0.76 10.58
N GLU A 290 -6.90 -0.06 10.83
CA GLU A 290 -6.74 -1.50 11.09
C GLU A 290 -6.14 -2.23 9.88
N ILE A 291 -6.58 -1.90 8.67
CA ILE A 291 -5.95 -2.40 7.43
C ILE A 291 -4.47 -2.03 7.42
N GLY A 292 -4.15 -0.76 7.70
CA GLY A 292 -2.75 -0.31 7.75
C GLY A 292 -1.92 -1.06 8.78
N LEU A 293 -2.44 -1.26 10.00
CA LEU A 293 -1.76 -2.01 11.06
C LEU A 293 -1.52 -3.49 10.70
N ALA A 294 -2.42 -4.09 9.91
CA ALA A 294 -2.30 -5.46 9.43
C ALA A 294 -1.11 -5.63 8.45
N THR A 295 -0.76 -4.58 7.70
CA THR A 295 0.35 -4.64 6.73
C THR A 295 1.75 -4.62 7.34
N LEU A 296 1.88 -4.16 8.59
CA LEU A 296 3.17 -3.92 9.23
C LEU A 296 3.87 -5.26 9.52
N GLY A 297 4.96 -5.50 8.78
CA GLY A 297 5.73 -6.75 8.83
C GLY A 297 5.06 -7.94 8.15
N ALA A 298 3.99 -7.72 7.37
CA ALA A 298 3.30 -8.78 6.63
C ALA A 298 4.09 -9.22 5.39
N SER A 299 3.94 -10.47 4.99
CA SER A 299 4.54 -11.02 3.75
C SER A 299 3.97 -10.34 2.51
N ASP A 300 4.64 -10.42 1.36
CA ASP A 300 4.11 -9.83 0.12
C ASP A 300 2.77 -10.46 -0.30
N GLU A 301 2.58 -11.76 -0.06
CA GLU A 301 1.32 -12.46 -0.31
C GLU A 301 0.18 -11.89 0.55
N ASP A 302 0.46 -11.60 1.83
CA ASP A 302 -0.52 -10.97 2.71
C ASP A 302 -0.77 -9.50 2.34
N ILE A 303 0.23 -8.77 1.83
CA ILE A 303 0.01 -7.42 1.28
C ILE A 303 -0.92 -7.46 0.07
N GLU A 304 -0.77 -8.41 -0.86
CA GLU A 304 -1.69 -8.56 -2.00
C GLU A 304 -3.13 -8.83 -1.55
N ARG A 305 -3.30 -9.70 -0.55
CA ARG A 305 -4.60 -9.99 0.07
C ARG A 305 -5.20 -8.76 0.75
N LEU A 306 -4.40 -8.03 1.54
CA LEU A 306 -4.83 -6.79 2.19
C LEU A 306 -5.16 -5.68 1.19
N SER A 307 -4.42 -5.59 0.08
CA SER A 307 -4.73 -4.69 -1.03
C SER A 307 -6.06 -5.04 -1.71
N THR A 308 -6.36 -6.33 -1.84
CA THR A 308 -7.64 -6.80 -2.36
C THR A 308 -8.79 -6.47 -1.41
N LEU A 309 -8.57 -6.61 -0.10
CA LEU A 309 -9.53 -6.20 0.91
C LEU A 309 -9.77 -4.69 0.89
N TYR A 310 -8.71 -3.90 0.73
CA TYR A 310 -8.80 -2.45 0.55
C TYR A 310 -9.64 -2.08 -0.67
N TRP A 311 -9.40 -2.74 -1.81
CA TRP A 311 -10.17 -2.55 -3.05
C TRP A 311 -11.67 -2.80 -2.85
N PHE A 312 -12.04 -3.94 -2.29
CA PHE A 312 -13.46 -4.30 -2.12
C PHE A 312 -14.14 -3.65 -0.91
N THR A 313 -13.44 -2.79 -0.17
CA THR A 313 -14.01 -2.04 0.96
C THR A 313 -13.82 -0.55 0.77
N VAL A 314 -12.62 -0.03 0.97
CA VAL A 314 -12.34 1.41 0.92
C VAL A 314 -12.56 1.99 -0.49
N GLU A 315 -12.25 1.25 -1.56
CA GLU A 315 -12.44 1.73 -2.94
C GLU A 315 -13.84 1.47 -3.50
N PHE A 316 -14.34 0.24 -3.40
CA PHE A 316 -15.59 -0.20 -4.03
C PHE A 316 -16.56 -0.88 -3.05
N GLY A 317 -16.50 -0.54 -1.76
CA GLY A 317 -17.36 -1.13 -0.75
C GLY A 317 -18.79 -0.59 -0.73
N LEU A 318 -19.72 -1.49 -0.42
CA LEU A 318 -21.13 -1.18 -0.14
C LEU A 318 -21.46 -1.49 1.32
N CYS A 319 -22.37 -0.74 1.93
CA CYS A 319 -22.88 -0.97 3.28
C CYS A 319 -24.39 -1.24 3.27
N LYS A 320 -24.92 -1.88 4.31
CA LYS A 320 -26.35 -1.86 4.62
C LYS A 320 -26.68 -0.74 5.60
N GLN A 321 -27.70 0.05 5.29
CA GLN A 321 -28.28 1.02 6.22
C GLN A 321 -29.80 0.89 6.19
N ASN A 322 -30.41 0.60 7.34
CA ASN A 322 -31.87 0.42 7.47
C ASN A 322 -32.45 -0.59 6.44
N GLY A 323 -31.71 -1.66 6.14
CA GLY A 323 -32.11 -2.67 5.15
C GLY A 323 -31.89 -2.29 3.68
N THR A 324 -31.41 -1.07 3.41
CA THR A 324 -31.06 -0.61 2.04
C THR A 324 -29.55 -0.69 1.81
N VAL A 325 -29.15 -1.08 0.60
CA VAL A 325 -27.73 -1.09 0.19
C VAL A 325 -27.34 0.32 -0.24
N LYS A 326 -26.18 0.78 0.24
CA LYS A 326 -25.63 2.10 -0.05
C LYS A 326 -24.13 2.02 -0.34
N ALA A 327 -23.64 2.93 -1.17
CA ALA A 327 -22.22 3.03 -1.47
C ALA A 327 -21.46 3.83 -0.39
N TYR A 328 -20.25 3.39 -0.11
CA TYR A 328 -19.27 4.16 0.67
C TYR A 328 -17.87 4.14 0.05
N GLY A 329 -17.58 3.23 -0.87
CA GLY A 329 -16.29 3.15 -1.55
C GLY A 329 -15.94 4.43 -2.32
N ALA A 330 -14.70 4.88 -2.22
CA ALA A 330 -14.23 6.12 -2.84
C ALA A 330 -14.36 6.13 -4.37
N GLY A 331 -14.07 5.00 -5.02
CA GLY A 331 -14.27 4.81 -6.46
C GLY A 331 -15.73 4.99 -6.87
N LEU A 332 -16.67 4.53 -6.04
CA LEU A 332 -18.11 4.72 -6.28
C LEU A 332 -18.52 6.18 -6.08
N LEU A 333 -18.10 6.80 -4.98
CA LEU A 333 -18.51 8.17 -4.64
C LEU A 333 -17.94 9.24 -5.60
N SER A 334 -16.84 8.93 -6.28
CA SER A 334 -16.17 9.81 -7.24
C SER A 334 -16.45 9.49 -8.71
N SER A 335 -17.23 8.45 -8.99
CA SER A 335 -17.60 7.98 -10.34
C SER A 335 -19.12 7.85 -10.47
N TYR A 336 -19.75 8.85 -11.08
CA TYR A 336 -21.21 8.87 -11.27
C TYR A 336 -21.73 7.61 -11.98
N GLY A 337 -21.05 7.17 -13.04
CA GLY A 337 -21.47 6.00 -13.83
C GLY A 337 -21.39 4.70 -13.04
N GLU A 338 -20.32 4.52 -12.28
CA GLU A 338 -20.13 3.31 -11.48
C GLU A 338 -21.03 3.30 -10.24
N LEU A 339 -21.33 4.46 -9.64
CA LEU A 339 -22.31 4.58 -8.57
C LEU A 339 -23.70 4.10 -8.99
N ILE A 340 -24.17 4.52 -10.17
CA ILE A 340 -25.47 4.06 -10.71
C ILE A 340 -25.43 2.55 -10.92
N TYR A 341 -24.39 2.06 -11.59
CA TYR A 341 -24.26 0.65 -11.90
C TYR A 341 -24.18 -0.21 -10.63
N ALA A 342 -23.40 0.20 -9.64
CA ALA A 342 -23.24 -0.46 -8.35
C ALA A 342 -24.54 -0.53 -7.53
N LEU A 343 -25.56 0.27 -7.87
CA LEU A 343 -26.86 0.29 -7.21
C LEU A 343 -28.02 -0.17 -8.12
N SER A 344 -27.76 -0.53 -9.38
CA SER A 344 -28.80 -0.85 -10.38
C SER A 344 -29.29 -2.29 -10.36
N ASN A 345 -28.88 -3.10 -9.37
CA ASN A 345 -29.14 -4.56 -9.25
C ASN A 345 -28.60 -5.42 -10.42
N GLU A 346 -27.84 -4.83 -11.34
CA GLU A 346 -27.11 -5.54 -12.39
C GLU A 346 -25.88 -6.30 -11.86
N PRO A 347 -25.05 -5.74 -10.95
CA PRO A 347 -23.89 -6.45 -10.45
C PRO A 347 -24.25 -7.47 -9.36
N GLU A 348 -23.35 -8.41 -9.11
CA GLU A 348 -23.50 -9.39 -8.04
C GLU A 348 -23.13 -8.76 -6.68
N TYR A 349 -23.98 -8.95 -5.66
CA TYR A 349 -23.66 -8.58 -4.28
C TYR A 349 -23.31 -9.80 -3.43
N LYS A 350 -22.16 -9.73 -2.77
CA LYS A 350 -21.72 -10.76 -1.80
C LYS A 350 -21.58 -10.16 -0.40
N PRO A 351 -21.84 -10.93 0.67
CA PRO A 351 -21.56 -10.46 2.02
C PRO A 351 -20.04 -10.30 2.21
N PHE A 352 -19.62 -9.21 2.86
CA PHE A 352 -18.20 -9.01 3.16
C PHE A 352 -17.68 -10.07 4.13
N ASN A 353 -16.76 -10.91 3.64
CA ASN A 353 -16.03 -11.92 4.38
C ASN A 353 -14.55 -11.84 4.00
N PRO A 354 -13.64 -11.38 4.88
CA PRO A 354 -12.25 -11.15 4.51
C PRO A 354 -11.52 -12.35 3.88
N GLU A 355 -11.81 -13.58 4.34
CA GLU A 355 -11.14 -14.78 3.81
C GLU A 355 -11.50 -15.04 2.33
N GLU A 356 -12.75 -14.77 1.95
CA GLU A 356 -13.24 -14.93 0.58
C GLU A 356 -12.91 -13.70 -0.28
N THR A 357 -13.08 -12.50 0.29
CA THR A 357 -12.82 -11.24 -0.40
C THR A 357 -11.33 -11.08 -0.74
N ALA A 358 -10.41 -11.50 0.14
CA ALA A 358 -8.97 -11.36 -0.06
C ALA A 358 -8.41 -12.09 -1.28
N ILE A 359 -9.14 -13.10 -1.79
CA ILE A 359 -8.74 -13.89 -2.96
C ILE A 359 -9.59 -13.60 -4.20
N GLN A 360 -10.56 -12.69 -4.10
CA GLN A 360 -11.44 -12.33 -5.21
C GLN A 360 -10.63 -11.57 -6.28
N PRO A 361 -10.58 -12.04 -7.54
CA PRO A 361 -9.96 -11.28 -8.62
C PRO A 361 -10.79 -10.02 -8.96
N TYR A 362 -10.09 -8.95 -9.32
CA TYR A 362 -10.66 -7.68 -9.78
C TYR A 362 -9.85 -7.08 -10.93
N GLN A 363 -10.37 -6.01 -11.53
CA GLN A 363 -9.73 -5.24 -12.60
C GLN A 363 -10.11 -3.75 -12.50
N ASP A 364 -9.31 -2.89 -13.13
CA ASP A 364 -9.36 -1.42 -13.01
C ASP A 364 -9.86 -0.69 -14.27
N GLN A 365 -10.28 -1.41 -15.32
CA GLN A 365 -10.62 -0.85 -16.63
C GLN A 365 -12.13 -0.66 -16.86
N THR A 366 -12.94 -1.56 -16.30
CA THR A 366 -14.41 -1.55 -16.40
C THR A 366 -15.07 -1.50 -15.03
N PHE A 367 -16.39 -1.35 -14.98
CA PHE A 367 -17.13 -1.42 -13.72
C PHE A 367 -17.00 -2.79 -13.05
N GLN A 368 -17.04 -2.82 -11.71
CA GLN A 368 -16.84 -4.07 -10.98
C GLN A 368 -18.05 -5.01 -11.13
N PRO A 369 -17.86 -6.27 -11.58
CA PRO A 369 -18.97 -7.20 -11.73
C PRO A 369 -19.52 -7.71 -10.39
N VAL A 370 -18.73 -7.57 -9.32
CA VAL A 370 -19.05 -8.06 -7.97
C VAL A 370 -18.71 -6.96 -6.95
N TYR A 371 -19.62 -6.69 -6.03
CA TYR A 371 -19.41 -5.81 -4.88
C TYR A 371 -19.61 -6.56 -3.57
N PHE A 372 -18.83 -6.20 -2.55
CA PHE A 372 -18.99 -6.74 -1.21
C PHE A 372 -19.77 -5.77 -0.31
N VAL A 373 -20.78 -6.31 0.36
CA VAL A 373 -21.68 -5.57 1.23
C VAL A 373 -21.32 -5.84 2.69
N SER A 374 -20.89 -4.81 3.39
CA SER A 374 -20.69 -4.83 4.85
C SER A 374 -22.01 -4.55 5.58
N GLU A 375 -22.27 -5.24 6.70
CA GLU A 375 -23.45 -4.97 7.52
C GLU A 375 -23.35 -3.62 8.24
N SER A 376 -22.14 -3.27 8.70
CA SER A 376 -21.78 -1.97 9.26
C SER A 376 -20.26 -1.79 9.23
N PHE A 377 -19.76 -0.58 9.48
CA PHE A 377 -18.32 -0.35 9.62
C PHE A 377 -17.75 -1.08 10.85
N GLU A 378 -18.51 -1.19 11.94
CA GLU A 378 -18.12 -1.98 13.10
C GLU A 378 -17.97 -3.47 12.77
N ASP A 379 -18.91 -4.06 12.03
CA ASP A 379 -18.83 -5.45 11.58
C ASP A 379 -17.59 -5.68 10.69
N ALA A 380 -17.37 -4.78 9.72
CA ALA A 380 -16.21 -4.83 8.84
C ALA A 380 -14.90 -4.74 9.64
N LYS A 381 -14.82 -3.85 10.64
CA LYS A 381 -13.66 -3.70 11.53
C LYS A 381 -13.41 -4.95 12.37
N ILE A 382 -14.44 -5.56 12.96
CA ILE A 382 -14.31 -6.79 13.74
C ILE A 382 -13.81 -7.94 12.85
N LYS A 383 -14.37 -8.08 11.65
CA LYS A 383 -13.93 -9.08 10.66
C LYS A 383 -12.48 -8.87 10.25
N MET A 384 -12.08 -7.63 9.97
CA MET A 384 -10.69 -7.30 9.64
C MET A 384 -9.72 -7.57 10.79
N ARG A 385 -10.09 -7.29 12.05
CA ARG A 385 -9.26 -7.65 13.22
C ARG A 385 -9.04 -9.14 13.36
N ARG A 386 -10.10 -9.93 13.13
CA ARG A 386 -10.01 -11.38 13.13
C ARG A 386 -9.10 -11.87 12.01
N TYR A 387 -9.26 -11.32 10.81
CA TYR A 387 -8.40 -11.63 9.66
C TYR A 387 -6.94 -11.23 9.93
N SER A 388 -6.66 -10.03 10.43
CA SER A 388 -5.31 -9.59 10.77
C SER A 388 -4.65 -10.46 11.83
N SER A 389 -5.41 -11.18 12.66
CA SER A 389 -4.88 -12.11 13.66
C SER A 389 -4.43 -13.44 13.05
N SER A 390 -4.85 -13.77 11.82
CA SER A 390 -4.38 -14.98 11.11
C SER A 390 -3.06 -14.75 10.38
N ILE A 391 -2.71 -13.48 10.10
CA ILE A 391 -1.45 -13.08 9.45
C ILE A 391 -0.27 -13.46 10.33
N GLN A 392 0.64 -14.26 9.79
CA GLN A 392 1.82 -14.75 10.49
C GLN A 392 2.87 -13.65 10.57
N ARG A 393 3.11 -13.14 11.79
CA ARG A 393 4.20 -12.23 12.11
C ARG A 393 4.79 -12.55 13.48
N PRO A 394 6.10 -12.38 13.70
CA PRO A 394 6.75 -12.78 14.96
C PRO A 394 6.47 -11.83 16.14
N PHE A 395 5.67 -10.78 15.92
CA PHE A 395 5.33 -9.77 16.92
C PHE A 395 3.93 -9.22 16.68
N SER A 396 3.38 -8.55 17.70
CA SER A 396 2.22 -7.67 17.53
C SER A 396 2.67 -6.21 17.47
N VAL A 397 1.84 -5.35 16.89
CA VAL A 397 2.09 -3.91 16.81
C VAL A 397 0.97 -3.14 17.50
N ARG A 398 1.32 -2.04 18.16
CA ARG A 398 0.38 -1.10 18.76
C ARG A 398 0.74 0.31 18.29
N TYR A 399 -0.24 1.06 17.84
CA TYR A 399 -0.05 2.49 17.54
C TYR A 399 -0.24 3.31 18.82
N ASP A 400 0.74 4.18 19.11
CA ASP A 400 0.64 5.19 20.15
C ASP A 400 0.32 6.55 19.51
N PRO A 401 -0.89 7.10 19.72
CA PRO A 401 -1.29 8.38 19.16
C PRO A 401 -0.57 9.58 19.80
N PHE A 402 0.01 9.45 21.00
CA PHE A 402 0.70 10.56 21.67
C PHE A 402 2.09 10.80 21.06
N THR A 403 2.81 9.73 20.74
CA THR A 403 4.14 9.82 20.12
C THR A 403 4.12 9.62 18.60
N CYS A 404 2.93 9.42 18.02
CA CYS A 404 2.73 9.10 16.59
C CYS A 404 3.69 8.01 16.10
N SER A 405 3.83 6.96 16.92
CA SER A 405 4.83 5.90 16.73
C SER A 405 4.21 4.51 16.92
N LEU A 406 4.82 3.51 16.30
CA LEU A 406 4.44 2.11 16.45
C LEU A 406 5.33 1.42 17.48
N GLU A 407 4.69 0.84 18.47
CA GLU A 407 5.30 -0.03 19.45
C GLU A 407 5.25 -1.48 18.97
N VAL A 408 6.43 -2.08 18.81
CA VAL A 408 6.56 -3.51 18.53
C VAL A 408 6.52 -4.28 19.86
N LEU A 409 5.50 -5.10 20.02
CA LEU A 409 5.25 -5.95 21.20
C LEU A 409 5.87 -7.33 20.97
N ASP A 410 7.20 -7.39 21.11
CA ASP A 410 8.05 -8.57 20.93
C ASP A 410 8.66 -9.10 22.25
N GLN A 411 8.50 -8.34 23.35
CA GLN A 411 9.11 -8.63 24.65
C GLN A 411 8.07 -8.55 25.78
N PRO A 412 8.11 -9.46 26.78
CA PRO A 412 7.18 -9.42 27.91
C PRO A 412 7.17 -8.09 28.68
N SER A 413 8.32 -7.42 28.80
CA SER A 413 8.43 -6.13 29.48
C SER A 413 7.62 -5.02 28.79
N LYS A 414 7.68 -4.95 27.45
CA LYS A 414 6.88 -3.98 26.66
C LYS A 414 5.38 -4.24 26.79
N ILE A 415 4.99 -5.52 26.77
CA ILE A 415 3.59 -5.92 26.96
C ILE A 415 3.11 -5.54 28.36
N GLN A 416 3.90 -5.80 29.40
CA GLN A 416 3.57 -5.41 30.78
C GLN A 416 3.44 -3.90 30.94
N HIS A 417 4.31 -3.12 30.30
CA HIS A 417 4.22 -1.65 30.29
C HIS A 417 2.91 -1.17 29.66
N ALA A 418 2.57 -1.69 28.47
CA ALA A 418 1.34 -1.39 27.75
C ALA A 418 0.07 -1.76 28.56
N LEU A 419 0.08 -2.91 29.25
CA LEU A 419 -1.00 -3.34 30.15
C LEU A 419 -1.10 -2.46 31.40
N GLY A 420 0.04 -1.99 31.94
CA GLY A 420 0.10 -1.06 33.05
C GLY A 420 -0.64 0.23 32.73
N GLN A 421 -0.38 0.81 31.56
CA GLN A 421 -1.04 2.04 31.10
C GLN A 421 -2.56 1.84 30.94
N MET A 422 -2.99 0.75 30.30
CA MET A 422 -4.42 0.44 30.15
C MET A 422 -5.13 0.27 31.51
N ARG A 423 -4.45 -0.33 32.49
CA ARG A 423 -4.99 -0.48 33.84
C ARG A 423 -5.21 0.87 34.51
N ASP A 424 -4.32 1.84 34.29
CA ASP A 424 -4.47 3.17 34.86
C ASP A 424 -5.59 3.96 34.16
N ASP A 425 -5.75 3.82 32.85
CA ASP A 425 -6.91 4.36 32.12
C ASP A 425 -8.24 3.77 32.62
N LEU A 426 -8.29 2.45 32.86
CA LEU A 426 -9.46 1.79 33.42
C LEU A 426 -9.81 2.30 34.83
N LYS A 427 -8.80 2.62 35.67
CA LYS A 427 -9.06 3.23 36.98
C LYS A 427 -9.67 4.62 36.86
N ILE A 428 -9.25 5.42 35.88
CA ILE A 428 -9.83 6.74 35.62
C ILE A 428 -11.31 6.58 35.26
N LEU A 429 -11.63 5.65 34.35
CA LEU A 429 -13.01 5.38 33.95
C LEU A 429 -13.86 4.86 35.12
N HIS A 430 -13.30 3.97 35.95
CA HIS A 430 -13.97 3.49 37.16
C HIS A 430 -14.29 4.62 38.13
N SER A 431 -13.31 5.50 38.41
CA SER A 431 -13.53 6.66 39.29
C SER A 431 -14.54 7.65 38.71
N ALA A 432 -14.59 7.81 37.39
CA ALA A 432 -15.60 8.63 36.74
C ALA A 432 -17.01 8.02 36.91
N LEU A 433 -17.13 6.70 36.80
CA LEU A 433 -18.38 5.98 37.00
C LEU A 433 -18.89 6.09 38.45
N GLU A 434 -17.99 5.94 39.42
CA GLU A 434 -18.30 6.11 40.86
C GLU A 434 -18.74 7.53 41.23
N LYS A 435 -18.42 8.55 40.43
CA LYS A 435 -18.89 9.93 40.65
C LYS A 435 -20.28 10.19 40.07
N LEU A 436 -20.73 9.34 39.15
CA LEU A 436 -22.02 9.45 38.46
C LEU A 436 -23.11 8.58 39.07
N GLY A 437 -22.73 7.51 39.79
CA GLY A 437 -23.60 6.71 40.65
C GLY A 437 -23.58 7.21 42.08
#